data_AF-A0A372J9Z4-F1
#
_entry.id   AF-A0A372J9Z4-F1
#
_cell.length_a   1.000
_cell.length_b   1.000
_cell.length_c   1.000
_cell.angle_alpha   90.00
_cell.angle_beta   90.00
_cell.angle_gamma   90.00
#
_symmetry.space_group_name_H-M   'P 1'
#
loop_
_entity.id
_entity.type
_entity.pdbx_description
1 polymer ?
#
loop_
_entity_poly.entity_id
_entity_poly.type
_entity_poly.pdbx_seq_one_letter_code
_entity_poly.pdbx_strand_id
1 'polypeptide(L)'
;MLPLLFLDVDGPLIPFGAATPYPVHEPSTSAHPLLPRVDPALGPQLLSLPCELVWATTWMTDANDLISPRLGLPPLPVVEWPEPSALDDQDKGLHWKTRHLVTWAAGRAFAWIDDELTATDQAWVDQRHPAPALLYRVEAQKGLQPPDLAALHQWLTIRTTAYG
;
A
#
# COMPACT_ATOMS: atom_id res chain seq x y z
N MET A 1 16.47 -10.74 5.49
CA MET A 1 15.06 -10.41 5.82
C MET A 1 14.39 -9.95 4.54
N LEU A 2 13.13 -10.31 4.30
CA LEU A 2 12.40 -9.85 3.11
C LEU A 2 12.11 -8.35 3.22
N PRO A 3 12.03 -7.61 2.09
CA PRO A 3 11.51 -6.25 2.10
C PRO A 3 10.06 -6.22 2.58
N LEU A 4 9.65 -5.09 3.16
CA LEU A 4 8.25 -4.82 3.50
C LEU A 4 7.52 -4.27 2.27
N LEU A 5 6.21 -4.51 2.19
CA LEU A 5 5.32 -3.81 1.27
C LEU A 5 4.14 -3.25 2.07
N PHE A 6 4.15 -1.93 2.25
CA PHE A 6 3.07 -1.16 2.84
C PHE A 6 1.97 -0.94 1.80
N LEU A 7 0.75 -1.35 2.11
CA LEU A 7 -0.36 -1.37 1.17
C LEU A 7 -1.52 -0.53 1.71
N ASP A 8 -1.88 0.54 1.00
CA ASP A 8 -3.14 1.23 1.22
C ASP A 8 -4.32 0.51 0.53
N VAL A 9 -5.54 0.82 0.97
CA VAL A 9 -6.79 0.26 0.45
C VAL A 9 -7.44 1.19 -0.57
N ASP A 10 -7.77 2.41 -0.18
CA ASP A 10 -8.43 3.39 -1.04
C ASP A 10 -7.45 3.87 -2.10
N GLY A 11 -7.83 3.75 -3.37
CA GLY A 11 -6.93 4.02 -4.50
C GLY A 11 -6.35 2.72 -5.04
N PRO A 12 -5.36 2.07 -4.38
CA PRO A 12 -4.73 0.86 -4.88
C PRO A 12 -5.66 -0.35 -5.03
N LEU A 13 -6.48 -0.66 -4.02
CA LEU A 13 -7.34 -1.85 -4.02
C LEU A 13 -8.81 -1.52 -4.29
N ILE A 14 -9.24 -0.33 -3.88
CA ILE A 14 -10.58 0.20 -4.12
C ILE A 14 -10.43 1.44 -5.00
N PRO A 15 -10.58 1.31 -6.33
CA PRO A 15 -10.45 2.47 -7.20
C PRO A 15 -11.65 3.42 -7.06
N PHE A 16 -11.39 4.72 -7.20
CA PHE A 16 -12.38 5.79 -7.09
C PHE A 16 -12.08 7.00 -7.98
N GLY A 17 -13.13 7.78 -8.27
CA GLY A 17 -13.03 9.03 -9.03
C GLY A 17 -13.09 8.89 -10.56
N ALA A 18 -13.30 7.70 -11.11
CA ALA A 18 -13.55 7.54 -12.53
C ALA A 18 -14.93 8.09 -12.95
N ALA A 19 -15.02 8.60 -14.19
CA ALA A 19 -16.28 9.05 -14.79
C ALA A 19 -17.19 7.89 -15.20
N THR A 20 -16.63 6.69 -15.34
CA THR A 20 -17.34 5.46 -15.72
C THR A 20 -17.53 4.54 -14.51
N PRO A 21 -18.58 3.69 -14.50
CA PRO A 21 -18.77 2.69 -13.46
C PRO A 21 -17.57 1.73 -13.36
N TYR A 22 -17.29 1.29 -12.14
CA TYR A 22 -16.27 0.28 -11.87
C TYR A 22 -16.80 -1.14 -12.11
N PRO A 23 -15.92 -2.10 -12.44
CA PRO A 23 -16.24 -3.52 -12.33
C PRO A 23 -16.75 -3.87 -10.94
N VAL A 24 -17.67 -4.82 -10.89
CA VAL A 24 -18.26 -5.34 -9.65
C VAL A 24 -17.91 -6.82 -9.57
N HIS A 25 -17.15 -7.20 -8.55
CA HIS A 25 -16.60 -8.54 -8.37
C HIS A 25 -17.38 -9.40 -7.36
N GLU A 26 -18.24 -8.78 -6.55
CA GLU A 26 -19.16 -9.46 -5.64
C GLU A 26 -20.51 -8.74 -5.61
N PRO A 27 -21.60 -9.44 -5.23
CA PRO A 27 -22.90 -8.79 -5.05
C PRO A 27 -22.82 -7.67 -4.00
N SER A 28 -23.43 -6.51 -4.28
CA SER A 28 -23.55 -5.36 -3.36
C SER A 28 -24.51 -5.65 -2.20
N THR A 29 -24.15 -6.65 -1.40
CA THR A 29 -24.79 -7.03 -0.13
C THR A 29 -23.94 -6.59 1.06
N SER A 30 -22.73 -6.08 0.79
CA SER A 30 -21.84 -5.48 1.78
C SER A 30 -22.40 -4.16 2.30
N ALA A 31 -22.29 -3.92 3.60
CA ALA A 31 -22.64 -2.63 4.20
C ALA A 31 -21.80 -1.46 3.65
N HIS A 32 -20.61 -1.76 3.13
CA HIS A 32 -19.75 -0.78 2.45
C HIS A 32 -19.96 -0.84 0.93
N PRO A 33 -20.43 0.25 0.30
CA PRO A 33 -20.80 0.27 -1.12
C PRO A 33 -19.60 0.21 -2.09
N LEU A 34 -18.37 0.33 -1.57
CA LEU A 34 -17.14 0.32 -2.38
C LEU A 34 -16.45 -1.04 -2.41
N LEU A 35 -16.73 -1.92 -1.43
CA LEU A 35 -16.15 -3.26 -1.35
C LEU A 35 -16.36 -4.13 -2.60
N PRO A 36 -17.50 -4.02 -3.33
CA PRO A 36 -17.67 -4.77 -4.55
C PRO A 36 -16.68 -4.45 -5.67
N ARG A 37 -15.90 -3.37 -5.56
CA ARG A 37 -14.87 -2.97 -6.54
C ARG A 37 -13.53 -3.68 -6.34
N VAL A 38 -13.33 -4.36 -5.21
CA VAL A 38 -12.08 -5.08 -4.93
C VAL A 38 -11.95 -6.24 -5.90
N ASP A 39 -10.92 -6.22 -6.75
CA ASP A 39 -10.66 -7.30 -7.70
C ASP A 39 -9.97 -8.48 -6.98
N PRO A 40 -10.63 -9.65 -6.84
CA PRO A 40 -10.04 -10.82 -6.19
C PRO A 40 -8.78 -11.34 -6.91
N ALA A 41 -8.59 -11.01 -8.20
CA ALA A 41 -7.39 -11.39 -8.93
C ALA A 41 -6.12 -10.72 -8.41
N LEU A 42 -6.22 -9.61 -7.66
CA LEU A 42 -5.06 -8.95 -7.04
C LEU A 42 -4.44 -9.79 -5.92
N GLY A 43 -5.23 -10.59 -5.22
CA GLY A 43 -4.78 -11.38 -4.07
C GLY A 43 -3.61 -12.33 -4.38
N PRO A 44 -3.79 -13.30 -5.30
CA PRO A 44 -2.70 -14.19 -5.70
C PRO A 44 -1.47 -13.45 -6.27
N GLN A 45 -1.67 -12.31 -6.93
CA GLN A 45 -0.57 -11.51 -7.46
C GLN A 45 0.23 -10.84 -6.34
N LEU A 46 -0.44 -10.25 -5.34
CA LEU A 46 0.20 -9.68 -4.15
C LEU A 46 0.96 -10.75 -3.34
N LEU A 47 0.37 -11.94 -3.16
CA LEU A 47 1.01 -13.07 -2.48
C LEU A 47 2.23 -13.64 -3.22
N SER A 48 2.35 -13.39 -4.52
CA SER A 48 3.49 -13.83 -5.32
C SER A 48 4.71 -12.90 -5.21
N LEU A 49 4.54 -11.70 -4.67
CA LEU A 49 5.62 -10.74 -4.49
C LEU A 49 6.60 -11.22 -3.40
N PRO A 50 7.93 -11.15 -3.60
CA PRO A 50 8.90 -11.64 -2.62
C PRO A 50 9.10 -10.62 -1.47
N CYS A 51 8.04 -10.40 -0.68
CA CYS A 51 7.97 -9.41 0.38
C CYS A 51 7.09 -9.86 1.55
N GLU A 52 7.13 -9.10 2.64
CA GLU A 52 6.14 -9.17 3.72
C GLU A 52 5.11 -8.05 3.53
N LEU A 53 3.84 -8.40 3.32
CA LEU A 53 2.74 -7.44 3.17
C LEU A 53 2.34 -6.86 4.53
N VAL A 54 2.05 -5.57 4.57
CA VAL A 54 1.61 -4.83 5.77
C VAL A 54 0.53 -3.83 5.37
N TRP A 55 -0.58 -3.80 6.10
CA TRP A 55 -1.63 -2.79 5.91
C TRP A 55 -1.13 -1.40 6.35
N ALA A 56 -1.13 -0.46 5.40
CA ALA A 56 -0.80 0.95 5.61
C ALA A 56 -1.98 1.83 5.19
N THR A 57 -3.12 1.56 5.83
CA THR A 57 -4.41 2.17 5.51
C THR A 57 -5.12 2.74 6.73
N THR A 58 -5.99 3.72 6.51
CA THR A 58 -6.90 4.28 7.54
C THR A 58 -8.01 3.31 7.93
N TRP A 59 -8.22 2.23 7.17
CA TRP A 59 -9.12 1.13 7.56
C TRP A 59 -8.58 0.34 8.77
N MET A 60 -7.28 0.45 9.06
CA MET A 60 -6.63 -0.24 10.19
C MET A 60 -6.98 -1.75 10.21
N THR A 61 -7.47 -2.26 11.34
CA THR A 61 -7.85 -3.67 11.50
C THR A 61 -9.01 -4.10 10.61
N ASP A 62 -9.89 -3.17 10.21
CA ASP A 62 -11.02 -3.48 9.35
C ASP A 62 -10.55 -3.95 7.95
N ALA A 63 -9.32 -3.64 7.55
CA ALA A 63 -8.73 -4.20 6.33
C ALA A 63 -8.56 -5.74 6.41
N ASN A 64 -8.27 -6.29 7.60
CA ASN A 64 -8.23 -7.73 7.80
C ASN A 64 -9.63 -8.37 7.77
N ASP A 65 -10.65 -7.67 8.27
CA ASP A 65 -12.01 -8.20 8.34
C ASP A 65 -12.77 -8.06 7.01
N LEU A 66 -12.51 -6.98 6.27
CA LEU A 66 -13.27 -6.60 5.09
C LEU A 66 -12.50 -6.82 3.78
N ILE A 67 -11.20 -6.53 3.72
CA ILE A 67 -10.43 -6.58 2.47
C ILE A 67 -9.75 -7.94 2.27
N SER A 68 -9.09 -8.44 3.32
CA SER A 68 -8.32 -9.69 3.22
C SER A 68 -9.13 -10.89 2.73
N PRO A 69 -10.37 -11.15 3.18
CA PRO A 69 -11.15 -12.28 2.69
C PRO A 69 -11.51 -12.19 1.20
N ARG A 70 -11.71 -10.97 0.68
CA ARG A 70 -12.04 -10.72 -0.74
C ARG A 70 -10.85 -10.99 -1.65
N LEU A 71 -9.65 -10.73 -1.14
CA LEU A 71 -8.39 -11.00 -1.83
C LEU A 71 -7.83 -12.41 -1.52
N GLY A 72 -8.45 -13.16 -0.60
CA GLY A 72 -7.87 -14.43 -0.14
C GLY A 72 -6.51 -14.26 0.55
N LEU A 73 -6.23 -13.08 1.13
CA LEU A 73 -5.03 -12.81 1.91
C LEU A 73 -5.19 -13.38 3.32
N PRO A 74 -4.10 -13.89 3.94
CA PRO A 74 -4.10 -14.10 5.38
C PRO A 74 -4.21 -12.75 6.11
N PRO A 75 -4.56 -12.74 7.41
CA PRO A 75 -4.45 -11.52 8.20
C PRO A 75 -3.03 -10.96 8.13
N LEU A 76 -2.91 -9.67 7.79
CA LEU A 76 -1.63 -8.98 7.68
C LEU A 76 -1.37 -8.12 8.93
N PRO A 77 -0.09 -7.86 9.26
CA PRO A 77 0.26 -6.81 10.20
C PRO A 77 -0.34 -5.46 9.77
N VAL A 78 -0.76 -4.66 10.74
CA VAL A 78 -1.38 -3.35 10.51
C VAL A 78 -0.48 -2.28 11.10
N VAL A 79 -0.22 -1.21 10.35
CA VAL A 79 0.43 -0.02 10.91
C VAL A 79 -0.57 0.71 11.81
N GLU A 80 -0.22 0.84 13.08
CA GLU A 80 -0.97 1.68 14.02
C GLU A 80 -0.55 3.14 13.84
N TRP A 81 -1.53 3.99 13.57
CA TRP A 81 -1.32 5.43 13.42
C TRP A 81 -1.42 6.11 14.79
N PRO A 82 -0.42 6.90 15.20
CA PRO A 82 -0.54 7.68 16.43
C PRO A 82 -1.57 8.79 16.26
N GLU A 83 -2.02 9.36 17.38
CA GLU A 83 -2.83 10.56 17.36
C GLU A 83 -2.11 11.70 16.60
N PRO A 84 -2.83 12.46 15.75
CA PRO A 84 -2.24 13.57 15.00
C PRO A 84 -1.47 14.52 15.92
N SER A 85 -0.27 14.87 15.50
CA SER A 85 0.65 15.68 16.30
C SER A 85 1.20 16.86 15.51
N ALA A 86 1.69 17.88 16.21
CA ALA A 86 2.33 19.02 15.56
C ALA A 86 3.60 18.65 14.76
N LEU A 87 4.14 17.43 14.93
CA LEU A 87 5.23 16.91 14.11
C LEU A 87 4.79 16.63 12.67
N ASP A 88 3.51 16.29 12.46
CA ASP A 88 2.99 15.91 11.16
C ASP A 88 2.96 17.10 10.20
N ASP A 89 2.71 18.30 10.74
CA ASP A 89 2.66 19.57 10.01
C ASP A 89 4.05 20.23 9.75
N GLN A 90 5.15 19.65 10.25
CA GLN A 90 6.47 20.31 10.18
C GLN A 90 7.07 20.37 8.78
N ASP A 91 6.84 19.33 7.97
CA ASP A 91 7.35 19.25 6.60
C ASP A 91 6.18 19.51 5.66
N LYS A 92 6.05 20.76 5.24
CA LYS A 92 4.96 21.19 4.35
C LYS A 92 4.93 20.33 3.08
N GLY A 93 3.78 19.73 2.82
CA GLY A 93 3.56 18.90 1.63
C GLY A 93 4.11 17.47 1.73
N LEU A 94 4.56 17.04 2.91
CA LEU A 94 4.81 15.63 3.18
C LEU A 94 3.50 14.92 3.51
N HIS A 95 3.29 13.75 2.94
CA HIS A 95 2.20 12.86 3.29
C HIS A 95 2.34 12.42 4.75
N TRP A 96 1.24 12.49 5.51
CA TRP A 96 1.25 12.28 6.96
C TRP A 96 1.71 10.87 7.36
N LYS A 97 1.37 9.82 6.57
CA LYS A 97 1.84 8.44 6.80
C LYS A 97 3.37 8.29 6.64
N THR A 98 4.05 9.15 5.89
CA THR A 98 5.45 8.94 5.46
C THR A 98 6.40 8.74 6.66
N ARG A 99 6.30 9.57 7.69
CA ARG A 99 7.17 9.46 8.88
C ARG A 99 6.92 8.19 9.67
N HIS A 100 5.64 7.83 9.81
CA HIS A 100 5.23 6.64 10.54
C HIS A 100 5.70 5.38 9.83
N LEU A 101 5.58 5.31 8.51
CA LEU A 101 6.04 4.17 7.72
C LEU A 101 7.56 3.99 7.76
N VAL A 102 8.33 5.08 7.68
CA VAL A 102 9.79 5.01 7.85
C VAL A 102 10.18 4.52 9.24
N THR A 103 9.47 5.00 10.28
CA THR A 103 9.69 4.53 11.66
C THR A 103 9.34 3.06 11.82
N TRP A 104 8.17 2.65 11.31
CA TRP A 104 7.69 1.26 11.36
C TRP A 104 8.63 0.31 10.62
N ALA A 105 9.16 0.73 9.47
CA ALA A 105 10.13 -0.05 8.71
C ALA A 105 11.42 -0.34 9.48
N ALA A 106 11.75 0.45 10.51
CA ALA A 106 12.87 0.22 11.41
C ALA A 106 14.20 -0.07 10.68
N GLY A 107 14.45 0.67 9.59
CA GLY A 107 15.65 0.51 8.76
C GLY A 107 15.61 -0.67 7.76
N ARG A 108 14.50 -1.40 7.64
CA ARG A 108 14.31 -2.42 6.60
C ARG A 108 14.00 -1.79 5.25
N ALA A 109 14.40 -2.44 4.16
CA ALA A 109 13.97 -2.05 2.83
C ALA A 109 12.44 -2.18 2.71
N PHE A 110 11.77 -1.23 2.06
CA PHE A 110 10.32 -1.27 1.89
C PHE A 110 9.83 -0.68 0.57
N ALA A 111 8.72 -1.20 0.06
CA ALA A 111 7.88 -0.52 -0.91
C ALA A 111 6.61 0.01 -0.22
N TRP A 112 6.05 1.10 -0.70
CA TRP A 112 4.78 1.64 -0.24
C TRP A 112 3.89 2.00 -1.43
N ILE A 113 2.69 1.44 -1.47
CA ILE A 113 1.69 1.65 -2.52
C ILE A 113 0.54 2.49 -1.96
N ASP A 114 0.32 3.65 -2.56
CA ASP A 114 -0.71 4.63 -2.16
C ASP A 114 -0.92 5.64 -3.32
N ASP A 115 -2.12 6.19 -3.50
CA ASP A 115 -2.42 7.11 -4.62
C ASP A 115 -2.08 8.58 -4.34
N GLU A 116 -1.91 8.94 -3.07
CA GLU A 116 -1.65 10.30 -2.60
C GLU A 116 -0.14 10.67 -2.63
N LEU A 117 0.72 9.71 -2.96
CA LEU A 117 2.17 9.87 -2.97
C LEU A 117 2.66 10.95 -3.94
N THR A 118 3.66 11.72 -3.49
CA THR A 118 4.30 12.77 -4.27
C THR A 118 5.82 12.60 -4.37
N ALA A 119 6.45 13.39 -5.24
CA ALA A 119 7.90 13.45 -5.32
C ALA A 119 8.54 14.00 -4.02
N THR A 120 7.80 14.81 -3.25
CA THR A 120 8.24 15.31 -1.93
C THR A 120 8.44 14.15 -0.97
N ASP A 121 7.53 13.18 -0.96
CA ASP A 121 7.60 12.00 -0.09
C ASP A 121 8.82 11.14 -0.41
N GLN A 122 9.02 10.79 -1.68
CA GLN A 122 10.17 10.00 -2.10
C GLN A 122 11.49 10.72 -1.75
N ALA A 123 11.60 12.01 -2.06
CA ALA A 123 12.80 12.79 -1.74
C ALA A 123 13.07 12.88 -0.23
N TRP A 124 12.02 12.94 0.60
CA TRP A 124 12.15 12.95 2.05
C TRP A 124 12.66 11.61 2.58
N VAL A 125 12.11 10.50 2.06
CA VAL A 125 12.50 9.12 2.43
C VAL A 125 13.94 8.85 2.00
N ASP A 126 14.34 9.20 0.78
CA ASP A 126 15.70 8.98 0.26
C ASP A 126 16.78 9.68 1.12
N GLN A 127 16.44 10.81 1.75
CA GLN A 127 17.35 11.56 2.60
C GLN A 127 17.50 10.97 4.02
N ARG A 128 16.51 10.19 4.49
CA ARG A 128 16.38 9.84 5.91
C ARG A 128 16.35 8.35 6.20
N HIS A 129 15.90 7.52 5.26
CA HIS A 129 15.81 6.09 5.45
C HIS A 129 17.11 5.41 5.02
N PRO A 130 17.75 4.60 5.88
CA PRO A 130 19.09 4.04 5.59
C PRO A 130 19.08 2.88 4.59
N ALA A 131 17.91 2.35 4.23
CA ALA A 131 17.76 1.22 3.33
C ALA A 131 16.99 1.62 2.07
N PRO A 132 17.02 0.80 1.00
CA PRO A 132 16.24 1.08 -0.21
C PRO A 132 14.75 1.21 0.09
N ALA A 133 14.13 2.29 -0.39
CA ALA A 133 12.69 2.50 -0.32
C ALA A 133 12.12 2.87 -1.70
N LEU A 134 10.95 2.33 -2.02
CA LEU A 134 10.17 2.68 -3.21
C LEU A 134 8.79 3.18 -2.80
N LEU A 135 8.49 4.43 -3.11
CA LEU A 135 7.14 4.99 -3.00
C LEU A 135 6.47 4.88 -4.37
N TYR A 136 5.52 3.96 -4.49
CA TYR A 136 4.87 3.59 -5.74
C TYR A 136 3.47 4.19 -5.82
N ARG A 137 3.34 5.30 -6.55
CA ARG A 137 2.06 5.98 -6.73
C ARG A 137 1.16 5.22 -7.70
N VAL A 138 -0.06 4.90 -7.28
CA VAL A 138 -1.11 4.34 -8.14
C VAL A 138 -2.08 5.44 -8.58
N GLU A 139 -2.61 5.35 -9.80
CA GLU A 139 -3.72 6.21 -10.23
C GLU A 139 -5.02 5.74 -9.55
N ALA A 140 -5.56 6.52 -8.60
CA ALA A 140 -6.75 6.14 -7.83
C ALA A 140 -7.96 5.76 -8.70
N GLN A 141 -8.08 6.36 -9.90
CA GLN A 141 -9.18 6.07 -10.83
C GLN A 141 -9.10 4.66 -11.43
N LYS A 142 -7.92 4.04 -11.42
CA LYS A 142 -7.67 2.73 -12.02
C LYS A 142 -7.43 1.68 -10.95
N GLY A 143 -6.80 2.05 -9.85
CA GLY A 143 -6.25 1.10 -8.88
C GLY A 143 -5.09 0.30 -9.44
N LEU A 144 -4.59 -0.67 -8.68
CA LEU A 144 -3.43 -1.48 -9.05
C LEU A 144 -3.68 -2.23 -10.35
N GLN A 145 -2.76 -2.05 -11.31
CA GLN A 145 -2.78 -2.71 -12.60
C GLN A 145 -1.65 -3.74 -12.72
N PRO A 146 -1.75 -4.70 -13.67
CA PRO A 146 -0.68 -5.67 -13.91
C PRO A 146 0.72 -5.07 -14.14
N PRO A 147 0.89 -3.93 -14.87
CA PRO A 147 2.19 -3.28 -14.99
C PRO A 147 2.77 -2.78 -13.66
N ASP A 148 1.92 -2.37 -12.72
CA ASP A 148 2.36 -1.91 -11.40
C ASP A 148 2.93 -3.06 -10.57
N LEU A 149 2.23 -4.19 -10.56
CA LEU A 149 2.66 -5.40 -9.90
C LEU A 149 3.96 -5.94 -10.51
N ALA A 150 4.12 -5.84 -11.83
CA ALA A 150 5.37 -6.21 -12.50
C ALA A 150 6.55 -5.32 -12.07
N ALA A 151 6.33 -4.00 -11.97
CA ALA A 151 7.36 -3.06 -11.52
C ALA A 151 7.75 -3.31 -10.05
N LEU A 152 6.78 -3.54 -9.17
CA LEU A 152 6.99 -3.90 -7.77
C LEU A 152 7.76 -5.22 -7.64
N HIS A 153 7.35 -6.25 -8.39
CA HIS A 153 8.03 -7.54 -8.40
C HIS A 153 9.49 -7.41 -8.83
N GLN A 154 9.77 -6.64 -9.89
CA GLN A 154 11.13 -6.39 -10.35
C GLN A 154 11.97 -5.70 -9.27
N TRP A 155 11.43 -4.65 -8.65
CA TRP A 155 12.13 -3.92 -7.59
C TRP A 155 12.43 -4.83 -6.39
N LEU A 156 11.45 -5.61 -5.93
CA LEU A 156 11.60 -6.53 -4.80
C LEU A 156 12.61 -7.64 -5.09
N THR A 157 12.57 -8.22 -6.29
CA THR A 157 13.46 -9.34 -6.69
C THR A 157 14.93 -8.93 -6.62
N ILE A 158 15.28 -7.74 -7.14
CA ILE A 158 16.65 -7.20 -7.10
C ILE A 158 17.15 -7.06 -5.66
N ARG A 159 16.25 -6.80 -4.71
CA ARG A 159 16.61 -6.64 -3.29
C ARG A 159 16.71 -7.97 -2.56
N THR A 160 15.92 -8.98 -2.92
CA THR A 160 16.05 -10.31 -2.31
C THR A 160 17.30 -11.05 -2.75
N THR A 161 17.80 -10.83 -3.96
CA THR A 161 19.04 -11.48 -4.46
C THR A 161 20.32 -10.84 -3.91
N ALA A 162 20.27 -9.57 -3.49
CA ALA A 162 21.42 -8.85 -2.94
C ALA A 162 21.74 -9.20 -1.47
N TYR A 163 20.89 -9.97 -0.80
CA TYR A 163 21.06 -10.42 0.59
C TYR A 163 21.10 -11.95 0.74
N GLY A 164 21.31 -12.68 -0.36
CA GLY A 164 21.47 -14.13 -0.42
C GLY A 164 22.93 -14.57 -0.52
#